data_AF-A0A7S1WFJ7-F1
#
_entry.id   AF-A0A7S1WFJ7-F1
#
_cell.length_a   1.000
_cell.length_b   1.000
_cell.length_c   1.000
_cell.angle_alpha   90.00
_cell.angle_beta   90.00
_cell.angle_gamma   90.00
#
_symmetry.space_group_name_H-M   'P 1'
#
loop_
_entity.id
_entity.type
_entity.pdbx_description
1 polymer ?
#
loop_
_entity_poly.entity_id
_entity_poly.type
_entity_poly.pdbx_seq_one_letter_code
_entity_poly.pdbx_strand_id
1 'polypeptide(L)'
;PLHLKMMALGGNQRFRDFLRQHGVPEDLPIRQKYSTRAAQWYRENLRAMAEGSPPPPPLSPGEGCLPAEDALGAADSVLDEVFAHASDECGSSGSVVHRHHRLAGRGQPLTECPMVEEEQGSGSCYE
;
A
#
# COMPACT_ATOMS: atom_id res chain seq x y z
N PRO A 1 25.02 13.99 -1.79
CA PRO A 1 24.52 12.86 -2.62
C PRO A 1 23.00 12.76 -2.54
N LEU A 2 22.33 12.45 -3.65
CA LEU A 2 20.86 12.37 -3.70
C LEU A 2 20.30 11.34 -2.72
N HIS A 3 20.94 10.18 -2.62
CA HIS A 3 20.51 9.08 -1.75
C HIS A 3 20.46 9.47 -0.26
N LEU A 4 21.42 10.26 0.24
CA LEU A 4 21.41 10.73 1.63
C LEU A 4 20.24 11.69 1.92
N LYS A 5 19.88 12.53 0.94
CA LYS A 5 18.69 13.40 1.05
C LYS A 5 17.42 12.58 1.11
N MET A 6 17.28 11.56 0.26
CA MET A 6 16.13 10.64 0.29
C MET A 6 16.02 9.93 1.64
N MET A 7 17.15 9.49 2.21
CA MET A 7 17.16 8.86 3.55
C MET A 7 16.73 9.82 4.65
N ALA A 8 17.15 11.09 4.59
CA ALA A 8 16.78 12.11 5.58
C ALA A 8 15.32 12.57 5.46
N LEU A 9 14.79 12.67 4.23
CA LEU A 9 13.41 13.09 3.96
C LEU A 9 12.40 11.97 4.19
N GLY A 10 12.82 10.72 4.01
CA GLY A 10 11.99 9.54 4.20
C GLY A 10 12.02 9.06 5.65
N GLY A 11 12.33 7.77 5.82
CA GLY A 11 12.36 7.07 7.10
C GLY A 11 11.28 5.99 7.18
N ASN A 12 11.63 4.88 7.83
CA ASN A 12 10.77 3.68 7.87
C ASN A 12 9.39 3.96 8.49
N GLN A 13 9.33 4.83 9.51
CA GLN A 13 8.08 5.23 10.15
C GLN A 13 7.15 5.93 9.17
N ARG A 14 7.65 6.98 8.49
CA ARG A 14 6.89 7.77 7.52
C ARG A 14 6.35 6.92 6.38
N PHE A 15 7.14 5.96 5.91
CA PHE A 15 6.71 5.03 4.87
C PHE A 15 5.58 4.11 5.36
N ARG A 16 5.68 3.54 6.57
CA ARG A 16 4.62 2.71 7.15
C ARG A 16 3.33 3.49 7.35
N ASP A 17 3.41 4.69 7.90
CA ASP A 17 2.24 5.53 8.13
C ASP A 17 1.56 5.92 6.82
N PHE A 18 2.34 6.22 5.77
CA PHE A 18 1.83 6.49 4.43
C PHE A 18 1.09 5.28 3.84
N LEU A 19 1.69 4.08 3.91
CA LEU A 19 1.05 2.86 3.43
C LEU A 19 -0.28 2.59 4.15
N ARG A 20 -0.32 2.80 5.47
CA ARG A 20 -1.54 2.63 6.28
C ARG A 20 -2.65 3.62 5.86
N GLN A 21 -2.29 4.89 5.62
CA GLN A 21 -3.24 5.91 5.15
C GLN A 21 -3.83 5.58 3.78
N HIS A 22 -3.05 4.91 2.92
CA HIS A 22 -3.48 4.45 1.60
C HIS A 22 -4.12 3.06 1.59
N GLY A 23 -4.42 2.49 2.76
CA GLY A 23 -5.16 1.24 2.93
C GLY A 23 -4.34 -0.03 2.73
N VAL A 24 -3.01 0.07 2.57
CA VAL A 24 -2.15 -1.09 2.31
C VAL A 24 -1.96 -1.88 3.61
N PRO A 25 -2.40 -3.16 3.68
CA PRO A 25 -2.23 -3.97 4.88
C PRO A 25 -0.76 -4.20 5.24
N GLU A 26 -0.46 -4.22 6.54
CA GLU A 26 0.90 -4.41 7.04
C GLU A 26 1.41 -5.86 6.85
N ASP A 27 0.49 -6.82 6.83
CA ASP A 27 0.73 -8.26 6.66
C ASP A 27 0.86 -8.69 5.18
N LEU A 28 0.83 -7.76 4.23
CA LEU A 28 1.08 -8.06 2.81
C LEU A 28 2.46 -8.72 2.65
N PRO A 29 2.59 -9.75 1.79
CA PRO A 29 3.89 -10.26 1.38
C PRO A 29 4.79 -9.11 0.96
N ILE A 30 6.05 -9.12 1.43
CA ILE A 30 7.03 -8.06 1.21
C ILE A 30 7.01 -7.59 -0.25
N ARG A 31 7.01 -8.54 -1.19
CA ARG A 31 6.99 -8.25 -2.62
C ARG A 31 5.75 -7.47 -3.05
N GLN A 32 4.56 -7.97 -2.71
CA GLN A 32 3.29 -7.36 -3.07
C GLN A 32 3.16 -5.95 -2.45
N LYS A 33 3.62 -5.79 -1.21
CA LYS A 33 3.66 -4.50 -0.53
C LYS A 33 4.45 -3.45 -1.32
N TYR A 34 5.61 -3.82 -1.86
CA TYR A 34 6.46 -2.89 -2.62
C TYR A 34 6.05 -2.73 -4.09
N SER A 35 5.19 -3.60 -4.62
CA SER A 35 4.59 -3.49 -5.96
C SER A 35 3.28 -2.70 -5.99
N THR A 36 2.77 -2.25 -4.84
CA THR A 36 1.58 -1.39 -4.79
C THR A 36 1.81 -0.01 -5.42
N ARG A 37 0.75 0.59 -5.97
CA ARG A 37 0.73 1.98 -6.47
C ARG A 37 1.15 2.98 -5.38
N ALA A 38 0.72 2.76 -4.14
CA ALA A 38 1.17 3.58 -3.00
C ALA A 38 2.70 3.52 -2.83
N ALA A 39 3.28 2.32 -2.84
CA ALA A 39 4.74 2.18 -2.71
C ALA A 39 5.49 2.81 -3.90
N GLN A 40 4.97 2.70 -5.11
CA GLN A 40 5.55 3.36 -6.29
C GLN A 40 5.53 4.89 -6.14
N TRP A 41 4.35 5.46 -5.89
CA TRP A 41 4.17 6.89 -5.72
C TRP A 41 5.08 7.44 -4.63
N TYR A 42 5.21 6.74 -3.50
CA TYR A 42 6.07 7.17 -2.40
C TYR A 42 7.54 7.29 -2.83
N ARG A 43 8.05 6.34 -3.63
CA ARG A 43 9.43 6.38 -4.14
C ARG A 43 9.65 7.57 -5.09
N GLU A 44 8.70 7.81 -5.97
CA GLU A 44 8.75 8.92 -6.93
C GLU A 44 8.65 10.27 -6.23
N ASN A 45 7.74 10.42 -5.28
CA ASN A 45 7.61 11.61 -4.45
C ASN A 45 8.88 11.87 -3.62
N LEU A 46 9.46 10.84 -3.02
CA LEU A 46 10.70 10.98 -2.25
C LEU A 46 11.88 11.43 -3.11
N ARG A 47 11.96 10.94 -4.35
CA ARG A 47 12.94 11.40 -5.33
C ARG A 47 12.69 12.86 -5.70
N ALA A 48 11.45 13.22 -6.03
CA ALA A 48 11.08 14.59 -6.38
C ALA A 48 11.45 15.58 -5.27
N MET A 49 11.13 15.27 -4.01
CA MET A 49 11.52 16.10 -2.86
C MET A 49 13.04 16.23 -2.70
N ALA A 50 13.80 15.16 -2.96
CA ALA A 50 15.25 15.18 -2.84
C ALA A 50 15.95 15.97 -3.97
N GLU A 51 15.33 15.99 -5.16
CA GLU A 51 15.77 16.73 -6.35
C GLU A 51 15.27 18.18 -6.36
N GLY A 52 14.20 18.50 -5.64
CA GLY A 52 13.51 19.79 -5.72
C GLY A 52 12.55 19.90 -6.92
N SER A 53 12.15 18.77 -7.47
CA SER A 53 11.20 18.63 -8.58
C SER A 53 9.75 18.60 -8.07
N PRO A 54 8.74 18.91 -8.91
CA PRO A 54 7.35 18.79 -8.51
C PRO A 54 6.96 17.34 -8.17
N PRO A 55 6.09 17.12 -7.16
CA PRO A 55 5.67 15.78 -6.76
C PRO A 55 4.81 15.12 -7.85
N PRO A 56 4.77 13.77 -7.90
CA PRO A 56 3.87 13.04 -8.79
C PRO A 56 2.39 13.35 -8.47
N PRO A 57 1.48 13.16 -9.44
CA PRO A 57 0.05 13.41 -9.24
C PRO A 57 -0.49 12.56 -8.08
N PRO A 58 -1.40 13.09 -7.25
CA PRO A 58 -1.91 12.37 -6.09
C PRO A 58 -2.68 11.10 -6.50
N LEU A 59 -2.58 10.05 -5.69
CA LEU A 59 -3.36 8.82 -5.86
C LEU A 59 -4.82 9.06 -5.50
N SER A 60 -5.74 8.44 -6.24
CA SER A 60 -7.16 8.48 -5.87
C SER A 60 -7.38 7.67 -4.58
N PRO A 61 -8.37 8.06 -3.74
CA PRO A 61 -8.69 7.31 -2.53
C PRO A 61 -9.01 5.85 -2.85
N GLY A 62 -8.35 4.92 -2.15
CA GLY A 62 -8.55 3.48 -2.33
C GLY A 62 -7.72 2.81 -3.43
N GLU A 63 -7.05 3.57 -4.31
CA GLU A 63 -6.20 2.99 -5.36
C GLU A 63 -4.81 2.56 -4.85
N GLY A 64 -4.46 2.97 -3.63
CA GLY A 64 -3.12 2.73 -3.07
C GLY A 64 -2.74 1.26 -2.95
N CYS A 65 -3.72 0.37 -2.72
CA CYS A 65 -3.52 -1.07 -2.59
C CYS A 65 -3.40 -1.80 -3.93
N LEU A 66 -3.75 -1.15 -5.03
CA LEU A 66 -3.71 -1.78 -6.35
C LEU A 66 -2.26 -2.02 -6.77
N PRO A 67 -1.98 -3.10 -7.51
CA PRO A 67 -0.67 -3.31 -8.10
C PRO A 67 -0.36 -2.20 -9.11
N ALA A 68 0.88 -1.71 -9.10
CA ALA A 68 1.39 -0.85 -10.15
C ALA A 68 1.39 -1.60 -11.49
N GLU A 69 0.92 -0.94 -12.56
CA GLU A 69 0.86 -1.51 -13.92
C GLU A 69 2.19 -2.13 -14.39
N ASP A 70 3.33 -1.59 -13.95
CA ASP A 70 4.67 -2.04 -14.36
C ASP A 70 5.20 -3.25 -13.56
N ALA A 71 4.51 -3.70 -12.53
CA ALA A 71 5.01 -4.73 -11.61
C ALA A 71 4.75 -6.18 -12.08
N LEU A 72 3.98 -6.40 -13.14
CA LEU A 72 3.56 -7.73 -13.59
C LEU A 72 4.42 -8.24 -14.75
N GLY A 73 5.70 -8.50 -14.50
CA GLY A 73 6.57 -9.23 -15.42
C GLY A 73 6.40 -10.75 -15.29
N ALA A 74 6.50 -11.51 -16.37
CA ALA A 74 6.38 -12.98 -16.35
C ALA A 74 7.41 -13.71 -15.44
N ALA A 75 8.52 -13.06 -15.09
CA ALA A 75 9.47 -13.57 -14.10
C ALA A 75 8.93 -13.51 -12.66
N ASP A 76 7.88 -12.71 -12.44
CA ASP A 76 7.33 -12.47 -11.11
C ASP A 76 6.58 -13.71 -10.58
N SER A 77 5.87 -14.41 -11.47
CA SER A 77 5.12 -15.63 -11.14
C SER A 77 6.01 -16.81 -10.75
N VAL A 78 7.12 -17.05 -11.44
CA VAL A 78 8.06 -18.16 -11.13
C VAL A 78 8.66 -17.97 -9.74
N LEU A 79 8.99 -16.74 -9.38
CA LEU A 79 9.55 -16.43 -8.06
C LEU A 79 8.50 -16.59 -6.96
N ASP A 80 7.23 -16.23 -7.21
CA ASP A 80 6.14 -16.42 -6.24
C ASP A 80 5.93 -17.90 -5.92
N GLU A 81 6.02 -18.76 -6.94
CA GLU A 81 5.91 -20.21 -6.80
C GLU A 81 7.06 -20.82 -5.96
N VAL A 82 8.29 -20.34 -6.16
CA VAL A 82 9.48 -20.74 -5.37
C VAL A 82 9.34 -20.29 -3.91
N PHE A 83 8.92 -19.05 -3.66
CA PHE A 83 8.74 -18.55 -2.29
C PHE A 83 7.57 -19.24 -1.56
N ALA A 84 6.52 -19.63 -2.28
CA ALA A 84 5.44 -20.44 -1.74
C ALA A 84 5.95 -21.84 -1.33
N HIS A 85 6.73 -22.52 -2.19
CA HIS A 85 7.25 -23.86 -1.92
C HIS A 85 8.39 -23.91 -0.88
N ALA A 86 9.16 -22.83 -0.71
CA ALA A 86 10.25 -22.78 0.26
C ALA A 86 9.77 -22.82 1.73
N SER A 87 8.47 -22.62 1.97
CA SER A 87 7.89 -22.68 3.32
C SER A 87 7.65 -24.10 3.82
N ASP A 88 7.66 -25.11 2.94
CA ASP A 88 7.34 -26.52 3.27
C ASP A 88 8.59 -27.39 3.53
N GLU A 89 9.78 -26.99 3.09
CA GLU A 89 11.02 -27.78 3.25
C GLU A 89 11.89 -27.25 4.39
N CYS A 90 11.31 -27.12 5.59
CA CYS A 90 12.07 -27.11 6.83
C CYS A 90 11.54 -28.20 7.76
N GLY A 91 12.15 -29.38 7.65
CA GLY A 91 12.04 -30.43 8.65
C GLY A 91 12.61 -29.96 9.98
N SER A 92 11.76 -29.44 10.86
CA SER A 92 11.87 -29.64 12.30
C SER A 92 10.50 -29.47 12.94
N SER A 93 10.01 -30.59 13.46
CA SER A 93 8.85 -30.77 14.35
C SER A 93 8.45 -29.51 15.13
N GLY A 94 7.34 -28.90 14.75
CA GLY A 94 6.66 -27.84 15.52
C GLY A 94 5.27 -27.63 14.95
N SER A 95 4.30 -28.43 15.39
CA SER A 95 2.91 -28.37 14.93
C SER A 95 2.28 -27.00 15.23
N VAL A 96 1.98 -26.21 14.21
CA VAL A 96 0.96 -25.15 14.29
C VAL A 96 -0.18 -25.54 13.36
N VAL A 97 -1.28 -25.96 13.99
CA VAL A 97 -2.54 -26.32 13.33
C VAL A 97 -3.15 -25.09 12.64
N HIS A 98 -3.00 -25.01 11.31
CA HIS A 98 -3.80 -24.08 10.50
C HIS A 98 -5.21 -24.64 10.35
N ARG A 99 -6.11 -24.20 11.24
CA ARG A 99 -7.53 -24.55 11.21
C ARG A 99 -8.20 -23.76 10.07
N HIS A 100 -8.31 -24.39 8.89
CA HIS A 100 -9.22 -23.94 7.85
C HIS A 100 -10.66 -23.99 8.36
N HIS A 101 -11.27 -22.83 8.63
CA HIS A 101 -12.72 -22.73 8.75
C HIS A 101 -13.28 -22.15 7.44
N ARG A 102 -13.84 -23.04 6.63
CA ARG A 102 -14.62 -22.75 5.42
C ARG A 102 -16.10 -22.99 5.75
N LEU A 103 -16.92 -21.94 5.88
CA LEU A 103 -18.39 -21.97 5.76
C LEU A 103 -18.82 -20.55 5.32
N ALA A 104 -19.19 -20.33 4.06
CA ALA A 104 -20.54 -20.50 3.50
C ALA A 104 -21.57 -19.49 4.04
N GLY A 105 -21.84 -18.46 3.22
CA GLY A 105 -23.16 -17.85 3.00
C GLY A 105 -23.76 -16.95 4.09
N ARG A 106 -23.94 -15.66 3.77
CA ARG A 106 -25.24 -14.94 3.72
C ARG A 106 -24.99 -13.45 3.55
N GLY A 107 -25.68 -12.85 2.58
CA GLY A 107 -25.52 -11.44 2.22
C GLY A 107 -26.04 -10.48 3.27
N GLN A 108 -25.53 -9.25 3.20
CA GLN A 108 -26.25 -8.04 3.53
C GLN A 108 -25.86 -6.92 2.55
N PRO A 109 -26.81 -6.07 2.12
CA PRO A 109 -26.58 -4.96 1.22
C PRO A 109 -25.84 -3.82 1.91
N LEU A 110 -25.00 -3.12 1.14
CA LEU A 110 -24.33 -1.88 1.51
C LEU A 110 -25.38 -0.81 1.87
N THR A 111 -25.63 -0.59 3.15
CA THR A 111 -26.30 0.63 3.61
C THR A 111 -25.29 1.77 3.60
N GLU A 112 -25.33 2.51 2.50
CA GLU A 112 -25.40 3.97 2.44
C GLU A 112 -24.69 4.72 3.59
N CYS A 113 -23.50 5.24 3.28
CA CYS A 113 -22.89 6.31 4.07
C CYS A 113 -23.76 7.58 3.91
N PRO A 114 -24.22 8.19 5.01
CA PRO A 114 -25.04 9.39 4.93
C PRO A 114 -24.21 10.55 4.36
N MET A 115 -24.75 11.10 3.26
CA MET A 115 -24.52 12.46 2.82
C MET A 115 -24.79 13.41 3.99
N VAL A 116 -23.82 14.25 4.32
CA VAL A 116 -24.11 15.49 5.06
C VAL A 116 -23.77 16.63 4.12
N GLU A 117 -24.84 17.25 3.64
CA GLU A 117 -24.85 18.43 2.79
C GLU A 117 -24.34 19.66 3.54
N GLU A 118 -23.89 20.61 2.72
CA GLU A 118 -23.69 22.04 2.90
C GLU A 118 -24.14 22.69 4.22
N GLU A 119 -23.27 23.55 4.75
CA GLU A 119 -23.71 24.86 5.23
C GLU A 119 -22.76 25.92 4.67
N GLN A 120 -23.34 26.82 3.87
CA GLN A 120 -22.74 28.03 3.36
C GLN A 120 -22.55 29.00 4.53
N GLY A 121 -21.33 29.50 4.72
CA GLY A 121 -21.02 30.41 5.83
C GLY A 121 -19.84 31.33 5.52
N SER A 122 -20.16 32.46 4.87
CA SER A 122 -19.66 33.82 5.16
C SER A 122 -18.21 33.99 5.67
N GLY A 123 -17.37 34.71 4.91
CA GLY A 123 -16.15 35.31 5.47
C GLY A 123 -15.35 36.16 4.49
N SER A 124 -15.65 37.46 4.47
CA SER A 124 -14.88 38.53 3.82
C SER A 124 -13.49 38.74 4.48
N CYS A 125 -12.67 39.60 3.85
CA CYS A 125 -11.32 40.09 4.18
C CYS A 125 -10.25 39.09 3.71
N TYR A 126 -9.26 39.40 2.85
CA TYR A 126 -8.19 40.43 2.78
C TYR A 126 -7.58 40.24 1.35
N GLU A 127 -7.08 41.18 0.55
CA GLU A 127 -6.49 42.52 0.67
C GLU A 127 -6.83 43.32 -0.60
#